data_AF-A0AAW7B7K7-F1
#
_entry.id   AF-A0AAW7B7K7-F1
#
_cell.length_a   1.000
_cell.length_b   1.000
_cell.length_c   1.000
_cell.angle_alpha   90.00
_cell.angle_beta   90.00
_cell.angle_gamma   90.00
#
_symmetry.space_group_name_H-M   'P 1'
#
loop_
_entity.id
_entity.type
_entity.pdbx_description
1 polymer ?
#
loop_
_entity_poly.entity_id
_entity_poly.type
_entity_poly.pdbx_seq_one_letter_code
_entity_poly.pdbx_strand_id
1 'polypeptide(L)' 'KLYQSIEELQVDLDAWLEHYNSDRTHQGKMCCGRTPMETLLDGKKLWKEKVGQLN' A
#
# COMPACT_ATOMS: atom_id res chain seq x y z
N LYS A 1 -11.26 -17.80 11.98
CA LYS A 1 -12.66 -17.64 11.52
C LYS A 1 -12.88 -18.63 10.39
N LEU A 2 -14.04 -19.29 10.33
CA LEU A 2 -14.42 -20.11 9.18
C LEU A 2 -15.41 -19.30 8.35
N TYR A 3 -15.00 -18.96 7.13
CA TYR A 3 -15.83 -18.19 6.21
C TYR A 3 -16.93 -19.06 5.61
N GLN A 4 -18.16 -18.56 5.60
CA GLN A 4 -19.31 -19.27 5.04
C GLN A 4 -19.55 -18.91 3.57
N SER A 5 -18.91 -17.85 3.06
CA SER A 5 -18.98 -17.45 1.66
C SER A 5 -17.71 -16.71 1.21
N ILE A 6 -17.55 -16.51 -0.10
CA ILE A 6 -16.43 -15.76 -0.68
C ILE A 6 -16.56 -14.27 -0.35
N GLU A 7 -17.78 -13.74 -0.31
CA GLU A 7 -18.05 -12.34 0.00
C GLU A 7 -17.57 -11.98 1.42
N GLU A 8 -17.81 -12.88 2.39
CA GLU A 8 -17.34 -12.69 3.76
C GLU A 8 -15.80 -12.67 3.83
N LEU A 9 -15.14 -13.55 3.07
CA LEU A 9 -13.68 -13.56 2.96
C LEU A 9 -13.16 -12.28 2.31
N GLN A 10 -13.84 -11.78 1.26
CA GLN A 10 -13.43 -10.59 0.53
C GLN A 10 -13.48 -9.35 1.43
N VAL A 11 -14.53 -9.20 2.25
CA VAL A 11 -14.65 -8.06 3.19
C VAL A 11 -13.50 -8.04 4.19
N ASP A 12 -13.17 -9.18 4.80
CA ASP A 12 -12.07 -9.25 5.77
C ASP A 12 -10.71 -9.04 5.07
N LEU A 13 -10.56 -9.53 3.84
CA LEU A 13 -9.35 -9.31 3.04
C LEU A 13 -9.16 -7.83 2.67
N ASP A 14 -10.22 -7.15 2.22
CA ASP A 14 -10.17 -5.74 1.86
C ASP A 14 -9.82 -4.87 3.07
N ALA A 15 -10.43 -5.15 4.22
CA ALA A 15 -10.11 -4.48 5.47
C ALA A 15 -8.66 -4.71 5.90
N TRP A 16 -8.15 -5.94 5.74
CA TRP A 16 -6.75 -6.24 6.03
C TRP A 16 -5.78 -5.53 5.07
N LEU A 17 -6.11 -5.47 3.78
CA LEU A 17 -5.30 -4.78 2.78
C LEU A 17 -5.22 -3.29 3.07
N GLU A 18 -6.33 -2.64 3.45
CA GLU A 18 -6.33 -1.23 3.83
C GLU A 18 -5.38 -1.00 5.02
N HIS A 19 -5.54 -1.78 6.09
CA HIS A 19 -4.67 -1.68 7.27
C HIS A 19 -3.19 -1.90 6.92
N TYR A 20 -2.88 -2.94 6.14
CA TYR A 20 -1.51 -3.27 5.76
C TYR A 20 -0.87 -2.17 4.91
N ASN A 21 -1.62 -1.62 3.96
CA ASN A 21 -1.11 -0.66 2.99
C ASN A 21 -1.03 0.77 3.55
N SER A 22 -1.95 1.14 4.44
CA SER A 22 -2.15 2.53 4.87
C SER A 22 -1.78 2.79 6.33
N ASP A 23 -1.93 1.83 7.24
CA ASP A 23 -1.72 2.06 8.68
C ASP A 23 -0.44 1.42 9.21
N ARG A 24 -0.07 0.26 8.67
CA ARG A 24 1.08 -0.50 9.17
C ARG A 24 2.39 0.04 8.61
N THR A 25 3.25 0.53 9.50
CA THR A 25 4.61 0.92 9.15
C THR A 25 5.51 -0.31 8.99
N HIS A 26 6.37 -0.29 7.98
CA HIS A 26 7.25 -1.40 7.64
C HIS A 26 8.71 -0.96 7.71
N GLN A 27 9.52 -1.63 8.54
CA GLN A 27 10.96 -1.34 8.69
C GLN A 27 11.84 -1.92 7.56
N GLY A 28 11.24 -2.59 6.57
CA GLY A 28 11.99 -3.13 5.43
C GLY A 28 12.70 -2.04 4.62
N LYS A 29 13.76 -2.44 3.89
CA LYS A 29 14.63 -1.55 3.09
C LYS A 29 13.90 -0.56 2.17
N MET A 30 12.70 -0.92 1.69
CA MET A 30 11.93 -0.07 0.78
C MET A 30 11.07 0.97 1.52
N CYS A 31 10.44 0.57 2.62
CA CYS A 31 9.49 1.42 3.33
C CYS A 31 10.17 2.31 4.38
N CYS A 32 11.29 1.86 4.96
CA CYS A 32 12.10 2.64 5.91
C CYS A 32 11.29 3.21 7.09
N GLY A 33 10.35 2.44 7.62
CA GLY A 33 9.47 2.87 8.71
C GLY A 33 8.21 3.61 8.26
N ARG A 34 8.01 3.81 6.95
CA ARG A 34 6.74 4.31 6.37
C ARG A 34 5.80 3.16 6.06
N THR A 35 4.57 3.50 5.70
CA THR A 35 3.61 2.57 5.12
C THR A 35 3.92 2.29 3.64
N PRO A 36 3.42 1.17 3.09
CA PRO A 36 3.52 0.89 1.66
C PRO A 36 2.93 2.00 0.79
N MET A 37 1.78 2.57 1.15
CA MET A 37 1.12 3.62 0.38
C MET A 37 1.91 4.93 0.38
N GLU A 38 2.45 5.36 1.52
CA GLU A 38 3.34 6.54 1.57
C GLU A 38 4.56 6.35 0.66
N THR A 39 5.18 5.16 0.71
CA THR A 39 6.32 4.83 -0.12
C THR A 39 5.99 4.88 -1.61
N LEU A 40 4.82 4.37 -2.01
CA LEU A 40 4.34 4.38 -3.38
C LEU A 40 4.08 5.81 -3.89
N LEU A 41 3.39 6.63 -3.09
CA LEU A 41 3.07 8.01 -3.45
C LEU A 41 4.32 8.86 -3.60
N ASP A 42 5.30 8.70 -2.71
CA ASP A 42 6.61 9.35 -2.82
C ASP A 42 7.33 8.93 -4.11
N GLY A 43 7.36 7.63 -4.41
CA GLY A 43 7.94 7.11 -5.65
C GLY A 43 7.26 7.68 -6.90
N LYS A 44 5.94 7.77 -6.90
CA LYS A 44 5.15 8.36 -8.00
C LYS A 44 5.47 9.84 -8.20
N LYS A 45 5.63 10.60 -7.11
CA LYS A 45 6.04 12.02 -7.17
C LYS A 45 7.43 12.16 -7.80
N LEU A 46 8.40 11.38 -7.33
CA LEU A 46 9.77 11.38 -7.87
C LEU A 46 9.80 11.02 -9.36
N TRP A 47 8.99 10.04 -9.78
CA TRP A 47 8.87 9.69 -11.19
C TRP A 47 8.29 10.84 -12.02
N LYS A 48 7.21 11.49 -11.54
CA LYS A 48 6.60 12.63 -12.23
C LYS A 48 7.58 13.79 -12.39
N GLU A 49 8.37 14.09 -11.36
CA GLU A 49 9.40 15.13 -11.42
C GLU A 49 10.50 14.78 -12.43
N LYS A 50 10.98 13.54 -12.45
CA LYS A 50 12.07 13.14 -13.34
C LYS A 50 11.65 12.94 -14.79
N VAL A 51 10.56 12.23 -15.02
CA VAL A 51 10.13 11.81 -16.37
C VAL A 51 9.16 12.81 -16.97
N GLY A 52 8.29 13.42 -16.17
CA GLY A 52 7.36 14.44 -16.64
C GLY A 52 8.02 15.76 -17.04
N GLN A 53 9.26 16.02 -16.60
CA GLN A 53 10.05 17.18 -17.03
C GLN A 53 10.92 16.90 -18.27
N LEU A 54 11.01 15.64 -18.71
CA LEU A 54 11.79 15.22 -19.88
C LEU A 54 10.95 15.15 -21.17
N ASN A 55 9.62 15.23 -21.05
CA ASN A 55 8.67 15.24 -22.17
C ASN A 55 8.06 16.64 -22.31
#